data_AF-A0A8H4GR03-F1
#
_entry.id   AF-A0A8H4GR03-F1
#
_cell.length_a   1.000
_cell.length_b   1.000
_cell.length_c   1.000
_cell.angle_alpha   90.00
_cell.angle_beta   90.00
_cell.angle_gamma   90.00
#
_symmetry.space_group_name_H-M   'P 1'
#
loop_
_entity.id
_entity.type
_entity.pdbx_description
1 polymer ?
#
loop_
_entity_poly.entity_id
_entity_poly.type
_entity_poly.pdbx_seq_one_letter_code
_entity_poly.pdbx_strand_id
1 'polypeptide(L)'
;MSAEQLEFNVDRIDAKMGELLASFEAHPQMQPPNTHPTLFFLFDFVRNTHRELKEIDMDKFRAGDANARSKAQDVLGRNNFTNMLVNDTTGKLALMTGGDPKNPVDFGEEIREKAKALVEV
;
A
#
# COMPACT_ATOMS: atom_id res chain seq x y z
N MET A 1 2.64 1.70 -31.45
CA MET A 1 2.89 1.75 -30.01
C MET A 1 2.08 0.63 -29.38
N SER A 2 2.73 -0.28 -28.65
CA SER A 2 2.16 -1.55 -28.18
C SER A 2 1.12 -1.36 -27.07
N ALA A 3 0.33 -2.41 -26.86
CA ALA A 3 -0.66 -2.58 -25.81
C ALA A 3 -0.15 -2.15 -24.41
N GLU A 4 -1.08 -1.73 -23.56
CA GLU A 4 -0.91 -1.47 -22.12
C GLU A 4 -0.25 -0.13 -21.75
N GLN A 5 -0.88 0.97 -22.16
CA GLN A 5 -1.14 2.00 -21.16
C GLN A 5 -2.21 1.41 -20.23
N LEU A 6 -1.79 0.63 -19.22
CA LEU A 6 -2.62 0.40 -18.04
C LEU A 6 -3.03 1.79 -17.55
N GLU A 7 -4.30 2.13 -17.78
CA GLU A 7 -4.85 3.43 -17.50
C GLU A 7 -4.75 3.63 -15.99
N PHE A 8 -3.83 4.49 -15.54
CA PHE A 8 -3.65 4.82 -14.13
C PHE A 8 -4.94 5.49 -13.63
N ASN A 9 -5.85 4.67 -13.10
CA ASN A 9 -7.14 5.12 -12.60
C ASN A 9 -6.98 5.62 -11.17
N VAL A 10 -6.62 6.90 -11.05
CA VAL A 10 -6.38 7.58 -9.78
C VAL A 10 -7.54 7.41 -8.79
N ASP A 11 -8.79 7.51 -9.25
CA ASP A 11 -9.98 7.43 -8.38
C ASP A 11 -10.17 6.01 -7.83
N ARG A 12 -9.96 4.99 -8.67
CA ARG A 12 -10.03 3.58 -8.26
C ARG A 12 -8.93 3.24 -7.26
N ILE A 13 -7.72 3.74 -7.49
CA ILE A 13 -6.59 3.53 -6.57
C ILE A 13 -6.86 4.24 -5.25
N ASP A 14 -7.31 5.50 -5.29
CA ASP A 14 -7.63 6.30 -4.11
C ASP A 14 -8.67 5.61 -3.21
N ALA A 15 -9.76 5.13 -3.81
CA ALA A 15 -10.79 4.38 -3.09
C ALA A 15 -10.24 3.11 -2.43
N LYS A 16 -9.51 2.28 -3.18
CA LYS A 16 -8.94 1.02 -2.65
C LYS A 16 -7.89 1.26 -1.56
N MET A 17 -7.09 2.33 -1.68
CA MET A 17 -6.12 2.69 -0.63
C MET A 17 -6.84 3.15 0.64
N GLY A 18 -7.93 3.91 0.51
CA GLY A 18 -8.79 4.28 1.63
C GLY A 18 -9.38 3.05 2.33
N GLU A 19 -9.88 2.08 1.57
CA GLU A 19 -10.39 0.82 2.12
C GLU A 19 -9.32 0.01 2.86
N LEU A 20 -8.09 -0.06 2.32
CA LEU A 20 -6.98 -0.72 2.99
C LEU A 20 -6.58 -0.01 4.29
N LEU A 21 -6.54 1.31 4.30
CA LEU A 21 -6.23 2.08 5.51
C LEU A 21 -7.29 1.84 6.60
N ALA A 22 -8.57 1.81 6.23
CA ALA A 22 -9.66 1.52 7.15
C ALA A 22 -9.53 0.12 7.79
N SER A 23 -9.10 -0.90 7.03
CA SER A 23 -8.89 -2.24 7.59
C SER A 23 -7.69 -2.32 8.53
N PHE A 24 -6.61 -1.57 8.27
CA PHE A 24 -5.53 -1.39 9.25
C PHE A 24 -6.04 -0.72 10.53
N GLU A 25 -6.81 0.36 10.43
CA GLU A 25 -7.37 1.07 11.60
C GLU A 25 -8.33 0.21 12.40
N ALA A 26 -9.06 -0.70 11.77
CA ALA A 26 -9.96 -1.65 12.42
C ALA A 26 -9.23 -2.85 13.07
N HIS A 27 -7.96 -3.08 12.73
CA HIS A 27 -7.23 -4.26 13.21
C HIS A 27 -7.11 -4.26 14.75
N PRO A 28 -7.37 -5.39 15.45
CA PRO A 28 -7.34 -5.44 16.91
C PRO A 28 -6.00 -4.99 17.52
N GLN A 29 -4.90 -5.33 16.86
CA GLN A 29 -3.55 -4.94 17.29
C GLN A 29 -3.15 -3.52 16.86
N MET A 30 -4.04 -2.75 16.22
CA MET A 30 -3.89 -1.31 15.97
C MET A 30 -4.69 -0.47 16.97
N GLN A 31 -5.35 -1.10 17.94
CA GLN A 31 -6.11 -0.41 18.98
C GLN A 31 -5.22 0.00 20.17
N PRO A 32 -5.60 1.06 20.92
CA PRO A 32 -4.95 1.42 22.18
C PRO A 32 -4.97 0.27 23.22
N PRO A 33 -4.03 0.23 24.18
CA PRO A 33 -3.00 1.23 24.45
C PRO A 33 -1.71 1.07 23.63
N ASN A 34 -1.50 -0.09 23.00
CA ASN A 34 -0.26 -0.40 22.29
C ASN A 34 -0.55 -0.92 20.88
N THR A 35 -0.19 -0.14 19.87
CA THR A 35 -0.23 -0.56 18.47
C THR A 35 0.95 -1.47 18.15
N HIS A 36 0.72 -2.55 17.41
CA HIS A 36 1.79 -3.44 17.00
C HIS A 36 2.73 -2.74 15.99
N PRO A 37 4.06 -2.74 16.23
CA PRO A 37 5.02 -1.98 15.41
C PRO A 37 4.95 -2.28 13.91
N THR A 38 4.85 -3.56 13.53
CA THR A 38 4.79 -3.98 12.13
C THR A 38 3.51 -3.52 11.42
N LEU A 39 2.36 -3.59 12.10
CA LEU A 39 1.09 -3.11 11.55
C LEU A 39 1.12 -1.60 11.38
N PHE A 40 1.62 -0.88 12.39
CA PHE A 40 1.75 0.57 12.33
C PHE A 40 2.72 1.01 11.22
N PHE A 41 3.84 0.32 11.05
CA PHE A 41 4.80 0.57 9.97
C PHE A 41 4.13 0.47 8.59
N LEU A 42 3.40 -0.61 8.32
CA LEU A 42 2.73 -0.77 7.03
C LEU A 42 1.56 0.20 6.85
N PHE A 43 0.78 0.46 7.90
CA PHE A 43 -0.26 1.48 7.88
C PHE A 43 0.33 2.86 7.49
N ASP A 44 1.42 3.29 8.12
CA ASP A 44 2.05 4.57 7.81
C ASP A 44 2.65 4.58 6.39
N PHE A 45 3.24 3.47 5.94
CA PHE A 45 3.74 3.33 4.58
C PHE A 45 2.62 3.48 3.53
N VAL A 46 1.48 2.82 3.72
CA VAL A 46 0.30 2.94 2.84
C VAL A 46 -0.26 4.36 2.90
N ARG A 47 -0.34 4.96 4.09
CA ARG A 47 -0.85 6.33 4.29
C ARG A 47 0.00 7.37 3.55
N ASN A 48 1.33 7.25 3.65
CA ASN A 48 2.25 8.13 2.95
C ASN A 48 2.17 7.93 1.42
N THR A 49 2.02 6.70 0.96
CA THR A 49 1.78 6.39 -0.47
C THR A 49 0.46 6.98 -0.97
N HIS A 50 -0.60 6.93 -0.15
CA HIS A 50 -1.90 7.50 -0.48
C HIS A 50 -1.85 9.02 -0.59
N ARG A 51 -1.05 9.66 0.26
CA ARG A 51 -0.76 11.09 0.14
C ARG A 51 -0.01 11.40 -1.16
N GLU A 52 1.01 10.62 -1.51
CA GLU A 52 1.76 10.80 -2.77
C GLU A 52 0.85 10.67 -4.00
N LEU A 53 -0.09 9.72 -4.01
CA LEU A 53 -1.13 9.59 -5.05
C LEU A 53 -1.91 10.90 -5.24
N LYS A 54 -2.35 11.51 -4.13
CA LYS A 54 -3.12 12.77 -4.14
C LYS A 54 -2.30 13.99 -4.58
N GLU A 55 -0.98 13.90 -4.51
CA GLU A 55 -0.05 14.95 -4.96
C GLU A 55 0.32 14.83 -6.46
N ILE A 56 -0.24 13.85 -7.19
CA ILE A 56 -0.04 13.71 -8.63
C ILE A 56 -0.92 14.74 -9.36
N ASP A 57 -0.26 15.61 -10.14
CA ASP A 57 -0.93 16.50 -11.09
C ASP A 57 -1.42 15.68 -12.29
N MET A 58 -2.72 15.37 -12.30
CA MET A 58 -3.33 14.50 -13.31
C MET A 58 -3.41 15.14 -14.69
N ASP A 59 -3.41 16.48 -14.78
CA ASP A 59 -3.38 17.17 -16.07
C ASP A 59 -1.99 17.04 -16.71
N LYS A 60 -0.92 17.18 -15.91
CA LYS A 60 0.45 16.87 -16.35
C LYS A 60 0.65 15.40 -16.68
N PHE A 61 0.08 14.49 -15.89
CA PHE A 61 0.13 13.05 -16.18
C PHE A 61 -0.48 12.73 -17.55
N ARG A 62 -1.69 13.27 -17.83
CA ARG A 62 -2.39 13.12 -19.11
C ARG A 62 -1.62 13.76 -20.27
N ALA A 63 -0.96 14.90 -20.02
CA ALA A 63 -0.07 15.55 -20.98
C ALA A 63 1.26 14.80 -21.23
N GLY A 64 1.54 13.73 -20.48
CA GLY A 64 2.73 12.91 -20.64
C GLY A 64 3.98 13.42 -19.91
N ASP A 65 3.82 14.30 -18.93
CA ASP A 65 4.91 14.79 -18.10
C ASP A 65 5.65 13.65 -17.39
N ALA A 66 6.98 13.63 -17.51
CA ALA A 66 7.81 12.54 -17.00
C ALA A 66 7.76 12.43 -15.48
N ASN A 67 7.70 13.56 -14.76
CA ASN A 67 7.69 13.56 -13.31
C ASN A 67 6.34 13.04 -12.77
N ALA A 68 5.23 13.49 -13.37
CA ALA A 68 3.90 12.98 -13.01
C ALA A 68 3.78 11.47 -13.28
N ARG A 69 4.34 10.98 -14.39
CA ARG A 69 4.38 9.54 -14.70
C ARG A 69 5.26 8.74 -13.74
N SER A 70 6.43 9.27 -13.37
CA SER A 70 7.30 8.63 -12.37
C SER A 70 6.59 8.46 -11.04
N LYS A 71 5.91 9.51 -10.55
CA LYS A 71 5.14 9.42 -9.30
C LYS A 71 4.03 8.36 -9.36
N ALA A 72 3.32 8.27 -10.48
CA ALA A 72 2.31 7.23 -10.66
C ALA A 72 2.91 5.82 -10.63
N GLN A 73 4.06 5.62 -11.28
CA GLN A 73 4.80 4.35 -11.24
C GLN A 73 5.28 4.02 -9.82
N ASP A 74 5.76 5.02 -9.07
CA ASP A 74 6.17 4.85 -7.67
C ASP A 74 5.00 4.39 -6.80
N VAL A 75 3.81 5.00 -6.95
CA VAL A 75 2.61 4.58 -6.22
C VAL A 75 2.24 3.13 -6.55
N LEU A 76 2.23 2.75 -7.83
CA LEU A 76 1.96 1.37 -8.24
C LEU A 76 3.01 0.38 -7.69
N GLY A 77 4.29 0.77 -7.69
CA GLY A 77 5.38 -0.03 -7.12
C GLY A 77 5.21 -0.23 -5.61
N ARG A 78 4.82 0.82 -4.89
CA ARG A 78 4.57 0.75 -3.44
C ARG A 78 3.32 -0.06 -3.10
N ASN A 79 2.28 -0.02 -3.92
CA ASN A 79 1.11 -0.88 -3.78
C ASN A 79 1.47 -2.36 -3.96
N ASN A 80 2.26 -2.69 -4.98
CA ASN A 80 2.82 -4.02 -5.16
C ASN A 80 3.67 -4.47 -3.98
N PHE A 81 4.53 -3.58 -3.47
CA PHE A 81 5.38 -3.89 -2.33
C PHE A 81 4.56 -4.09 -1.05
N THR A 82 3.50 -3.32 -0.84
CA THR A 82 2.55 -3.52 0.27
C THR A 82 1.94 -4.92 0.21
N ASN A 83 1.45 -5.34 -0.95
CA ASN A 83 0.90 -6.69 -1.13
C ASN A 83 1.96 -7.79 -0.88
N MET A 84 3.20 -7.56 -1.29
CA MET A 84 4.29 -8.50 -0.97
C MET A 84 4.54 -8.58 0.54
N LEU A 85 4.58 -7.45 1.24
CA LEU A 85 4.90 -7.38 2.67
C LEU A 85 3.82 -7.99 3.56
N VAL A 86 2.54 -7.76 3.29
CA VAL A 86 1.44 -8.40 4.07
C VAL A 86 1.38 -9.92 3.88
N ASN A 87 2.06 -10.44 2.86
CA ASN A 87 2.20 -11.87 2.58
C ASN A 87 3.62 -12.40 2.87
N ASP A 88 4.47 -11.65 3.58
CA ASP A 88 5.81 -12.11 3.94
C ASP A 88 5.77 -13.30 4.89
N THR A 89 6.21 -14.46 4.40
CA THR A 89 6.36 -15.69 5.19
C THR A 89 7.80 -15.92 5.65
N THR A 90 8.74 -15.06 5.24
CA THR A 90 10.17 -15.22 5.53
C THR A 90 10.58 -14.63 6.89
N GLY A 91 9.73 -13.80 7.50
CA GLY A 91 10.00 -13.09 8.75
C GLY A 91 10.89 -11.85 8.58
N LYS A 92 11.24 -11.47 7.34
CA LYS A 92 12.05 -10.29 7.06
C LYS A 92 11.34 -9.01 7.44
N LEU A 93 10.03 -8.91 7.20
CA LEU A 93 9.25 -7.74 7.59
C LEU A 93 9.24 -7.59 9.12
N ALA A 94 9.08 -8.69 9.86
CA ALA A 94 9.15 -8.67 11.32
C ALA A 94 10.53 -8.16 11.78
N LEU A 95 11.63 -8.68 11.21
CA LEU A 95 12.98 -8.19 11.53
C LEU A 95 13.17 -6.69 11.25
N MET A 96 12.73 -6.23 10.07
CA MET A 96 12.83 -4.81 9.67
C MET A 96 12.06 -3.86 10.59
N THR A 97 11.03 -4.37 11.25
CA THR A 97 10.15 -3.60 12.16
C THR A 97 10.42 -3.88 13.64
N GLY A 98 11.50 -4.60 13.95
CA GLY A 98 11.92 -4.92 15.32
C GLY A 98 11.11 -6.01 16.02
N GLY A 99 10.30 -6.78 15.27
CA GLY A 99 9.52 -7.91 15.75
C GLY A 99 10.27 -9.25 15.71
N ASP A 100 9.62 -10.30 16.21
CA ASP A 100 10.15 -11.68 16.18
C ASP A 100 9.89 -12.34 14.81
N PRO A 101 10.93 -12.68 14.02
CA PRO A 101 10.74 -13.37 12.74
C PRO A 101 10.10 -14.76 12.84
N LYS A 102 10.14 -15.40 14.02
CA LYS A 102 9.51 -16.71 14.23
C LYS A 102 8.03 -16.62 14.54
N ASN A 103 7.55 -15.43 14.89
CA ASN A 103 6.16 -15.16 15.20
C ASN A 103 5.74 -13.82 14.55
N PRO A 104 5.72 -13.77 13.21
CA PRO A 104 5.30 -12.57 12.50
C PRO A 104 3.84 -12.24 12.82
N VAL A 105 3.50 -10.95 12.72
CA VAL A 105 2.12 -10.50 12.89
C VAL A 105 1.21 -11.12 11.83
N ASP A 106 0.01 -11.54 12.23
CA ASP A 106 -1.04 -11.88 11.27
C ASP A 106 -1.82 -10.62 10.93
N PHE A 107 -1.80 -10.23 9.65
CA PHE A 107 -2.57 -9.10 9.15
C PHE A 107 -4.07 -9.41 9.01
N GLY A 108 -4.45 -10.69 9.05
CA GLY A 108 -5.81 -11.11 8.77
C GLY A 108 -6.15 -11.12 7.27
N GLU A 109 -7.28 -11.74 6.94
CA GLU A 109 -7.74 -11.92 5.55
C GLU A 109 -8.12 -10.58 4.91
N GLU A 110 -8.81 -9.71 5.63
CA GLU A 110 -9.30 -8.42 5.10
C GLU A 110 -8.15 -7.53 4.59
N ILE A 111 -7.09 -7.35 5.36
CA ILE A 111 -5.91 -6.57 4.94
C ILE A 111 -5.26 -7.21 3.71
N ARG A 112 -5.13 -8.54 3.69
CA ARG A 112 -4.54 -9.28 2.56
C ARG A 112 -5.36 -9.13 1.28
N GLU A 113 -6.67 -9.24 1.35
CA GLU A 113 -7.57 -9.07 0.20
C GLU A 113 -7.53 -7.63 -0.34
N LYS A 114 -7.58 -6.63 0.54
CA LYS A 114 -7.52 -5.21 0.14
C LYS A 114 -6.15 -4.85 -0.45
N ALA A 115 -5.06 -5.37 0.09
CA ALA A 115 -3.73 -5.19 -0.48
C ALA A 115 -3.60 -5.86 -1.86
N LYS A 116 -4.16 -7.06 -2.04
CA LYS A 116 -4.21 -7.74 -3.34
C LYS A 116 -5.01 -6.92 -4.37
N ALA A 117 -6.13 -6.36 -3.96
CA ALA A 117 -6.96 -5.53 -4.83
C ALA A 117 -6.22 -4.31 -5.38
N LEU A 118 -5.22 -3.76 -4.67
CA LEU A 118 -4.38 -2.64 -5.14
C LEU A 118 -3.40 -3.02 -6.25
N VAL A 119 -3.16 -4.31 -6.48
CA VAL A 119 -2.29 -4.81 -7.56
C VAL A 119 -3.08 -5.11 -8.83
N GLU A 120 -4.40 -5.25 -8.71
CA GLU A 120 -5.34 -5.55 -9.82
C GLU A 120 -6.03 -4.28 -10.37
N VAL A 121 -5.43 -3.11 -10.14
CA VAL A 121 -5.97 -1.79 -10.54
C VAL A 121 -5.67 -1.44 -11.98
#